data_AF-A0A973ZD02-F1
#
_entry.id   AF-A0A973ZD02-F1
#
_cell.length_a   1.000
_cell.length_b   1.000
_cell.length_c   1.000
_cell.angle_alpha   90.00
_cell.angle_beta   90.00
_cell.angle_gamma   90.00
#
_symmetry.space_group_name_H-M   'P 1'
#
loop_
_entity.id
_entity.type
_entity.pdbx_description
1 polymer ?
#
loop_
_entity_poly.entity_id
_entity_poly.type
_entity_poly.pdbx_seq_one_letter_code
_entity_poly.pdbx_strand_id
1 'polypeptide(L)' 'IHDDEKFVLDLLLREKIQVVQGTGFNWPTTDHFRILTLPYAEDLEAAIGRIGRFLSGYRQS' A
#
# COMPACT_ATOMS: atom_id res chain seq x y z
N ILE A 1 10.71 -5.05 1.02
CA ILE A 1 9.73 -5.39 -0.04
C ILE A 1 10.56 -5.67 -1.28
N HIS A 2 10.39 -6.83 -1.90
CA HIS A 2 11.09 -7.22 -3.12
C HIS A 2 10.13 -7.38 -4.31
N ASP A 3 8.84 -7.62 -4.04
CA ASP A 3 7.75 -7.68 -5.02
C ASP A 3 6.64 -6.70 -4.56
N ASP A 4 6.44 -5.61 -5.29
CA ASP A 4 5.46 -4.58 -4.92
C ASP A 4 4.02 -5.00 -5.26
N GLU A 5 3.80 -5.87 -6.25
CA GLU A 5 2.48 -6.45 -6.54
C GLU A 5 2.00 -7.34 -5.39
N LYS A 6 2.88 -8.20 -4.87
CA LYS A 6 2.59 -9.01 -3.68
C LYS A 6 2.32 -8.16 -2.45
N PHE A 7 3.07 -7.08 -2.26
CA PHE A 7 2.82 -6.12 -1.17
C PHE A 7 1.41 -5.52 -1.27
N VAL A 8 1.00 -5.07 -2.45
CA VAL A 8 -0.34 -4.50 -2.68
C VAL A 8 -1.43 -5.54 -2.44
N LEU A 9 -1.24 -6.78 -2.93
CA LEU A 9 -2.17 -7.88 -2.69
C LEU A 9 -2.31 -8.20 -1.20
N ASP A 10 -1.20 -8.28 -0.46
CA ASP A 10 -1.22 -8.55 0.98
C ASP A 10 -1.92 -7.44 1.76
N LEU A 11 -1.67 -6.17 1.40
CA LEU A 11 -2.34 -5.01 1.99
C LEU A 11 -3.85 -5.07 1.74
N LEU A 12 -4.27 -5.38 0.51
CA LEU A 12 -5.67 -5.54 0.17
C LEU A 12 -6.32 -6.67 0.97
N LEU A 13 -5.67 -7.83 1.09
CA LEU A 13 -6.26 -8.98 1.77
C LEU A 13 -6.40 -8.75 3.28
N ARG A 14 -5.39 -8.14 3.93
CA ARG A 14 -5.37 -7.92 5.38
C ARG A 14 -6.12 -6.67 5.81
N GLU A 15 -5.88 -5.55 5.14
CA GLU A 15 -6.44 -4.25 5.50
C GLU A 15 -7.58 -3.82 4.58
N LYS A 16 -7.99 -4.57 3.56
CA LYS A 16 -9.06 -4.14 2.64
C LYS A 16 -8.80 -2.75 2.02
N ILE A 17 -7.52 -2.40 1.85
CA ILE A 17 -7.08 -1.14 1.24
C ILE A 17 -6.48 -1.49 -0.13
N GLN A 18 -7.12 -1.01 -1.19
CA GLN A 18 -6.59 -1.11 -2.54
C GLN A 18 -5.68 0.07 -2.83
N VAL A 19 -4.44 -0.21 -3.23
CA VAL A 19 -3.51 0.77 -3.80
C VAL A 19 -3.00 0.25 -5.15
N VAL A 20 -2.17 1.03 -5.83
CA VAL A 20 -1.50 0.59 -7.06
C VAL A 20 0.01 0.54 -6.80
N GLN A 21 0.65 -0.55 -7.21
CA GLN A 21 2.09 -0.73 -7.10
C GLN A 21 2.86 0.25 -8.00
N GLY A 22 4.10 0.59 -7.62
CA GLY A 22 4.93 1.56 -8.34
C GLY A 22 5.36 1.06 -9.72
N THR A 23 5.70 -0.22 -9.83
CA THR A 23 6.09 -0.86 -11.11
C THR A 23 4.98 -0.77 -12.16
N GLY A 24 3.72 -0.69 -11.75
CA GLY A 24 2.56 -0.42 -12.62
C GLY A 24 2.60 0.95 -13.33
N PHE A 25 3.51 1.85 -12.93
CA PHE A 25 3.78 3.15 -13.55
C PHE A 25 5.15 3.23 -14.23
N ASN A 26 5.79 2.09 -14.52
CA ASN A 26 7.18 2.01 -15.01
C ASN A 26 8.21 2.60 -14.02
N TRP A 27 7.91 2.60 -12.72
CA TRP A 27 8.90 2.95 -11.71
C TRP A 27 9.99 1.87 -11.66
N PRO A 28 11.29 2.23 -11.62
CA PRO A 28 12.39 1.28 -11.82
C PRO A 28 12.60 0.29 -10.66
N THR A 29 12.00 0.53 -9.49
CA THR A 29 12.21 -0.23 -8.26
C THR A 29 10.88 -0.63 -7.60
N THR A 30 10.91 -1.58 -6.68
CA THR A 30 9.70 -2.11 -5.99
C THR A 30 9.44 -1.46 -4.63
N ASP A 31 9.85 -0.19 -4.49
CA ASP A 31 9.84 0.57 -3.23
C ASP A 31 8.77 1.66 -3.19
N HIS A 32 7.89 1.74 -4.19
CA HIS A 32 6.82 2.72 -4.28
C HIS A 32 5.45 2.08 -4.49
N PHE A 33 4.41 2.77 -4.01
CA PHE A 33 3.02 2.54 -4.37
C PHE A 33 2.28 3.89 -4.39
N ARG A 34 1.12 3.94 -5.04
CA ARG A 34 0.33 5.16 -5.22
C ARG A 34 -1.01 5.07 -4.51
N ILE A 35 -1.38 6.15 -3.83
CA ILE A 35 -2.71 6.37 -3.26
C ILE A 35 -3.43 7.52 -3.99
N LEU A 36 -4.75 7.55 -3.90
CA LEU A 36 -5.57 8.68 -4.35
C LEU A 36 -5.98 9.51 -3.14
N THR A 37 -5.83 10.83 -3.21
CA THR A 37 -6.19 11.78 -2.15
C THR A 37 -7.59 12.39 -2.36
N LEU A 38 -8.45 11.69 -3.10
CA LEU A 38 -9.85 12.06 -3.32
C LEU A 38 -10.78 11.91 -2.10
N PRO A 39 -10.59 10.90 -1.21
CA PRO A 39 -11.41 10.77 0.00
C PRO A 39 -11.28 11.96 0.96
N TYR A 40 -12.19 12.06 1.93
CA TYR A 40 -12.11 13.07 2.98
C TYR A 40 -10.88 12.87 3.87
N ALA A 41 -10.46 13.93 4.55
CA ALA A 41 -9.27 13.91 5.39
C ALA A 41 -9.34 12.83 6.49
N GLU A 42 -10.51 12.63 7.10
CA GLU A 42 -10.72 11.60 8.13
C GLU A 42 -10.56 10.17 7.59
N ASP A 43 -11.05 9.90 6.38
CA ASP A 43 -10.87 8.61 5.70
C ASP A 43 -9.40 8.37 5.35
N LEU A 44 -8.70 9.40 4.88
CA LEU A 44 -7.27 9.34 4.58
C LEU A 44 -6.45 9.09 5.83
N GLU A 45 -6.76 9.75 6.94
CA GLU A 45 -6.08 9.55 8.22
C GLU A 45 -6.27 8.11 8.72
N ALA A 46 -7.50 7.60 8.66
CA ALA A 46 -7.80 6.21 9.01
C ALA A 46 -7.06 5.21 8.11
N ALA A 47 -7.05 5.42 6.79
CA ALA A 47 -6.37 4.56 5.82
C ALA A 47 -4.85 4.57 6.02
N ILE A 48 -4.23 5.75 6.18
CA ILE A 48 -2.79 5.89 6.44
C ILE A 48 -2.42 5.21 7.75
N GLY A 49 -3.23 5.38 8.81
CA GLY A 49 -2.99 4.71 10.10
C GLY A 49 -3.01 3.19 9.99
N ARG A 50 -3.91 2.63 9.16
CA ARG A 50 -3.98 1.18 8.87
C ARG A 50 -2.78 0.69 8.07
N ILE A 51 -2.37 1.44 7.04
CA ILE A 51 -1.15 1.16 6.27
C ILE A 51 0.06 1.13 7.22
N GLY A 52 0.19 2.11 8.11
CA GLY A 52 1.27 2.14 9.10
C GLY A 52 1.28 0.91 10.02
N ARG A 53 0.11 0.48 10.52
CA ARG A 53 0.00 -0.74 11.33
C ARG A 53 0.40 -2.00 10.55
N PHE A 54 -0.09 -2.15 9.32
CA PHE A 54 0.29 -3.25 8.45
C PHE A 54 1.81 -3.29 8.23
N LEU A 55 2.42 -2.15 7.88
CA LEU A 55 3.86 -2.04 7.63
C LEU A 55 4.70 -2.40 8.87
N SER A 56 4.24 -2.06 10.08
CA SER A 56 5.00 -2.32 11.31
C SER A 56 5.30 -3.81 11.56
N GLY A 57 4.43 -4.70 11.07
CA GLY A 57 4.57 -6.15 11.20
C GLY A 57 4.81 -6.87 9.88
N TYR A 58 4.92 -6.16 8.76
CA TYR A 58 4.99 -6.78 7.45
C TYR A 58 6.40 -7.30 7.15
N ARG A 59 6.48 -8.60 6.85
CA ARG A 59 7.65 -9.24 6.24
C ARG A 59 7.18 -10.02 5.03
N GLN A 60 7.74 -9.69 3.88
CA GLN A 60 7.41 -10.37 2.63
C GLN A 60 8.18 -11.69 2.58
N SER A 61 7.43 -12.79 2.55
CA SER A 61 7.93 -14.17 2.42
C SER A 61 8.36 -14.48 1.00
#